data_AF-A0ABD4YIJ4-F1
#
_entry.id   AF-A0ABD4YIJ4-F1
#
_cell.length_a   1.000
_cell.length_b   1.000
_cell.length_c   1.000
_cell.angle_alpha   90.00
_cell.angle_beta   90.00
_cell.angle_gamma   90.00
#
_symmetry.space_group_name_H-M   'P 1'
#
loop_
_entity.id
_entity.type
_entity.pdbx_description
1 polymer ?
#
loop_
_entity_poly.entity_id
_entity_poly.type
_entity_poly.pdbx_seq_one_letter_code
_entity_poly.pdbx_strand_id
1 'polypeptide(L)' 'MIDENKQSALAYVRSDIAMLSEQTDDNERRAYHHRANAGLHAIRAGGLITLKELQAIGEEIGAANEKASRQVLAAQR' A
#
# COMPACT_ATOMS: atom_id res chain seq x y z
N MET A 1 -0.13 -18.19 15.59
CA MET A 1 0.53 -18.46 14.29
C MET A 1 -0.18 -17.85 13.09
N ILE A 2 -1.36 -18.33 12.64
CA ILE A 2 -2.00 -17.76 11.42
C ILE A 2 -2.38 -16.28 11.62
N ASP A 3 -2.91 -15.91 12.79
CA ASP A 3 -3.28 -14.52 13.09
C ASP A 3 -2.07 -13.59 13.26
N GLU A 4 -0.99 -14.06 13.86
CA GLU A 4 0.27 -13.29 14.00
C GLU A 4 0.94 -13.07 12.64
N ASN A 5 0.93 -14.09 11.76
CA ASN A 5 1.43 -13.99 10.40
C ASN A 5 0.59 -13.02 9.56
N LYS A 6 -0.74 -13.07 9.71
CA LYS A 6 -1.65 -12.12 9.08
C LYS A 6 -1.37 -10.69 9.55
N GLN A 7 -1.29 -10.45 10.85
CA GLN A 7 -1.03 -9.12 11.42
C GLN A 7 0.32 -8.57 10.95
N SER A 8 1.37 -9.39 11.00
CA SER A 8 2.72 -8.97 10.56
C SER A 8 2.75 -8.62 9.07
N ALA A 9 2.11 -9.44 8.23
CA ALA A 9 2.05 -9.18 6.79
C ALA A 9 1.22 -7.92 6.46
N LEU A 10 0.10 -7.72 7.15
CA LEU A 10 -0.70 -6.50 7.03
C LEU A 10 0.06 -5.25 7.51
N ALA A 11 0.83 -5.37 8.59
CA ALA A 11 1.67 -4.27 9.09
C ALA A 11 2.72 -3.86 8.06
N TYR A 12 3.33 -4.82 7.36
CA TYR A 12 4.27 -4.53 6.27
C TYR A 12 3.61 -3.74 5.14
N VAL A 13 2.46 -4.20 4.63
CA VAL A 13 1.72 -3.47 3.58
C VAL A 13 1.31 -2.07 4.04
N ARG A 14 0.85 -1.92 5.29
CA ARG A 14 0.48 -0.62 5.86
C ARG A 14 1.66 0.32 6.01
N SER A 15 2.86 -0.19 6.28
CA SER A 15 4.09 0.61 6.27
C SER A 15 4.38 1.14 4.87
N ASP A 16 4.23 0.33 3.83
CA ASP A 16 4.40 0.76 2.44
C ASP A 16 3.35 1.81 2.03
N ILE A 17 2.09 1.67 2.49
CA ILE A 17 1.02 2.66 2.29
C ILE A 17 1.36 3.99 2.97
N ALA A 18 1.86 3.94 4.22
CA ALA A 18 2.26 5.13 4.95
C ALA A 18 3.37 5.87 4.20
N MET A 19 4.42 5.15 3.79
CA MET A 19 5.52 5.71 2.99
C MET A 19 5.01 6.27 1.68
N LEU A 20 4.17 5.54 0.93
CA LEU A 20 3.54 6.03 -0.30
C LEU A 20 2.88 7.39 -0.11
N SER A 21 2.11 7.55 0.97
CA SER A 21 1.30 8.75 1.26
C SER A 21 2.11 10.01 1.57
N GLU A 22 3.43 9.90 1.68
CA GLU A 22 4.37 10.97 2.01
C GLU A 22 5.28 11.33 0.83
N GLN A 23 5.18 10.61 -0.30
CA GLN A 23 6.09 10.80 -1.42
C GLN A 23 5.84 12.09 -2.19
N THR A 24 6.91 12.85 -2.42
CA THR A 24 6.98 14.03 -3.28
C THR A 24 7.75 13.79 -4.58
N ASP A 25 8.42 12.64 -4.71
CA ASP A 25 9.06 12.17 -5.94
C ASP A 25 8.18 11.14 -6.67
N ASP A 26 8.06 11.25 -7.99
CA ASP A 26 7.17 10.38 -8.77
C ASP A 26 7.68 8.94 -8.88
N ASN A 27 9.00 8.73 -8.92
CA ASN A 27 9.58 7.40 -9.01
C ASN A 27 9.39 6.65 -7.70
N GLU A 28 9.65 7.31 -6.57
CA GLU A 28 9.41 6.75 -5.24
C GLU A 28 7.92 6.46 -5.01
N ARG A 29 7.03 7.39 -5.39
CA ARG A 29 5.57 7.18 -5.36
C ARG A 29 5.19 5.90 -6.10
N ARG A 30 5.63 5.73 -7.34
CA ARG A 30 5.34 4.52 -8.14
C ARG A 30 5.91 3.27 -7.47
N ALA A 31 7.14 3.33 -6.96
CA ALA A 31 7.80 2.20 -6.31
C ALA A 31 7.03 1.72 -5.07
N TYR A 32 6.63 2.63 -4.17
CA TYR A 32 5.83 2.27 -2.99
C TYR A 32 4.42 1.80 -3.35
N HIS A 33 3.78 2.40 -4.35
CA HIS A 33 2.47 1.93 -4.84
C HIS A 33 2.54 0.50 -5.38
N HIS A 34 3.57 0.17 -6.16
CA HIS A 34 3.78 -1.20 -6.64
C HIS A 34 4.08 -2.18 -5.50
N ARG A 35 4.95 -1.81 -4.55
CA ARG A 35 5.27 -2.65 -3.39
C ARG A 35 4.04 -2.96 -2.54
N ALA A 36 3.24 -1.95 -2.19
CA ALA A 36 2.03 -2.13 -1.40
C ALA A 36 1.03 -3.08 -2.09
N ASN A 37 0.79 -2.89 -3.39
CA ASN A 37 -0.10 -3.77 -4.16
C ASN A 37 0.45 -5.20 -4.27
N ALA A 38 1.74 -5.36 -4.56
CA ALA A 38 2.36 -6.68 -4.67
C ALA A 38 2.30 -7.43 -3.33
N GLY A 39 2.62 -6.76 -2.22
CA GLY A 39 2.51 -7.31 -0.87
C GLY A 39 1.07 -7.73 -0.56
N LEU A 40 0.09 -6.86 -0.82
CA LEU A 40 -1.32 -7.15 -0.60
C LEU A 40 -1.81 -8.38 -1.38
N HIS A 41 -1.44 -8.49 -2.65
CA HIS A 41 -1.79 -9.65 -3.48
C HIS A 41 -1.09 -10.94 -3.02
N ALA A 42 0.16 -10.87 -2.58
CA ALA A 42 0.87 -12.02 -2.03
C ALA A 42 0.20 -12.54 -0.75
N ILE A 43 -0.22 -11.65 0.14
CA ILE A 43 -0.96 -11.99 1.38
C ILE A 43 -2.28 -12.68 1.02
N ARG A 44 -3.00 -12.17 0.01
CA ARG A 44 -4.24 -12.80 -0.46
C ARG A 44 -3.99 -14.19 -1.05
N ALA A 45 -2.95 -14.34 -1.87
CA ALA A 45 -2.59 -15.62 -2.49
C ALA A 45 -2.20 -16.67 -1.44
N GLY A 46 -1.55 -16.25 -0.36
CA GLY A 46 -1.27 -17.09 0.81
C GLY A 46 -2.48 -17.41 1.69
N GLY A 47 -3.68 -16.94 1.33
CA GLY A 47 -4.92 -17.22 2.07
C GLY A 47 -5.06 -16.48 3.41
N LEU A 48 -4.19 -15.49 3.69
CA LEU A 48 -4.16 -14.79 4.98
C LEU A 48 -5.26 -13.72 5.11
N ILE A 49 -5.79 -13.23 3.99
CA ILE A 49 -6.88 -12.25 3.95
C ILE A 49 -8.00 -12.69 3.02
N THR A 50 -9.20 -12.19 3.31
CA THR A 50 -10.38 -12.37 2.49
C THR A 50 -10.38 -11.42 1.28
N LEU A 51 -11.31 -11.64 0.33
CA LEU A 51 -11.52 -10.70 -0.77
C LEU A 51 -12.03 -9.33 -0.28
N LYS A 52 -12.82 -9.30 0.78
CA LYS A 52 -13.33 -8.05 1.37
C LYS A 52 -12.18 -7.23 1.98
N GLU A 53 -11.27 -7.89 2.68
CA GLU A 53 -10.08 -7.24 3.23
C GLU A 53 -9.12 -6.78 2.13
N LEU A 54 -8.94 -7.58 1.07
CA LEU A 54 -8.19 -7.19 -0.12
C LEU A 54 -8.75 -5.89 -0.71
N GLN A 55 -10.07 -5.81 -0.91
CA GLN A 55 -10.70 -4.61 -1.46
C GLN A 55 -10.49 -3.39 -0.56
N ALA A 56 -10.77 -3.52 0.75
CA ALA A 56 -10.64 -2.41 1.69
C ALA A 56 -9.21 -1.85 1.75
N ILE A 57 -8.19 -2.71 1.79
CA ILE A 57 -6.79 -2.27 1.81
C ILE A 57 -6.37 -1.72 0.43
N GLY A 58 -6.91 -2.27 -0.66
CA GLY A 58 -6.71 -1.73 -2.01
C GLY A 58 -7.21 -0.29 -2.14
N GLU A 59 -8.36 0.02 -1.52
CA GLU A 59 -8.89 1.39 -1.44
C GLU A 59 -7.96 2.31 -0.63
N GLU A 60 -7.38 1.83 0.47
CA GLU A 60 -6.36 2.56 1.25
C GLU A 60 -5.10 2.88 0.40
N ILE A 61 -4.61 1.92 -0.39
CA ILE A 61 -3.49 2.13 -1.33
C ILE A 61 -3.85 3.20 -2.36
N GLY A 62 -5.06 3.14 -2.94
CA GLY A 62 -5.54 4.10 -3.92
C GLY A 62 -5.59 5.52 -3.36
N ALA A 63 -6.14 5.70 -2.15
CA ALA A 63 -6.22 6.99 -1.48
C ALA A 63 -4.83 7.57 -1.15
N ALA A 64 -3.90 6.73 -0.66
CA ALA A 64 -2.52 7.15 -0.39
C ALA A 64 -1.80 7.58 -1.67
N ASN A 65 -1.98 6.84 -2.77
CA ASN A 65 -1.41 7.19 -4.07
C ASN A 65 -1.97 8.51 -4.63
N GLU A 66 -3.27 8.76 -4.47
CA GLU A 66 -3.88 10.01 -4.90
C GLU A 66 -3.33 11.21 -4.12
N LYS A 67 -3.20 11.08 -2.80
CA LYS A 67 -2.56 12.09 -1.96
C LYS A 67 -1.13 12.38 -2.43
N ALA A 68 -0.32 11.33 -2.61
CA ALA A 68 1.07 11.45 -3.04
C ALA A 68 1.18 12.07 -4.44
N SER A 69 0.29 11.70 -5.38
CA SER A 69 0.26 12.29 -6.71
C SER A 69 0.04 13.80 -6.68
N ARG A 70 -0.81 14.31 -5.77
CA ARG A 70 -1.02 15.75 -5.58
C ARG A 70 0.24 16.43 -5.01
N GLN A 71 0.95 15.76 -4.11
CA GLN A 71 2.20 16.26 -3.51
C GLN A 71 3.33 16.35 -4.55
N VAL A 72 3.49 15.33 -5.39
CA VAL A 72 4.44 15.34 -6.53
C VAL A 72 4.17 16.52 -7.45
N LEU A 73 2.91 16.74 -7.84
CA LEU A 73 2.54 17.86 -8.72
C LEU A 73 2.81 19.22 -8.06
N ALA A 74 2.63 19.33 -6.74
CA ALA A 74 2.93 20.55 -6.00
C ALA A 74 4.44 20.82 -5.89
N ALA A 75 5.27 19.78 -5.77
CA ALA A 75 6.73 19.90 -5.65
C ALA A 75 7.44 20.25 -6.97
N GLN A 76 6.78 20.05 -8.11
CA GLN A 76 7.30 20.41 -9.44
C GLN A 76 7.00 21.86 -9.86
N ARG A 77 6.23 22.60 -9.06
CA ARG A 77 5.90 24.02 -9.29
C ARG A 77 6.85 24.93 -8.52
#